data_AF-A0A3D5MNF2-F1
#
_entry.id   AF-A0A3D5MNF2-F1
#
_cell.length_a   1.000
_cell.length_b   1.000
_cell.length_c   1.000
_cell.angle_alpha   90.00
_cell.angle_beta   90.00
_cell.angle_gamma   90.00
#
_symmetry.space_group_name_H-M   'P 1'
#
loop_
_entity.id
_entity.type
_entity.pdbx_description
1 polymer ?
#
loop_
_entity_poly.entity_id
_entity_poly.type
_entity_poly.pdbx_seq_one_letter_code
_entity_poly.pdbx_strand_id
1 'polypeptide(L)'
;PGTVLAKDGEVYLEDLDFRREEGADEWADFLSRQVFPDDPEWVSLFRERMAVVSDDVFGFLAETGTEVAARIRIDPVCRTVEGGALWYEESLPAETLMAGTVWCDRVYGQNGPSAGDLIRAFCARPLRCQLGGKATVGKGLVRLVFSGGEGR
;
A
#
# COMPACT_ATOMS: atom_id res chain seq x y z
N PRO A 1 13.95 16.50 8.72
CA PRO A 1 12.68 17.21 8.46
C PRO A 1 11.79 17.05 9.70
N GLY A 2 11.10 18.12 10.12
CA GLY A 2 10.10 17.98 11.19
C GLY A 2 8.83 17.34 10.64
N THR A 3 8.12 16.57 11.45
CA THR A 3 6.79 16.06 11.07
C THR A 3 5.81 17.21 10.83
N VAL A 4 4.94 17.05 9.83
CA VAL A 4 3.83 17.98 9.56
C VAL A 4 2.51 17.51 10.16
N LEU A 5 2.50 16.37 10.86
CA LEU A 5 1.31 15.77 11.46
C LEU A 5 0.88 16.45 12.77
N ALA A 6 1.83 17.09 13.47
CA ALA A 6 1.60 17.62 14.80
C ALA A 6 1.29 19.12 14.79
N LYS A 7 0.23 19.51 15.48
CA LYS A 7 -0.14 20.90 15.77
C LYS A 7 -0.15 21.10 17.29
N ASP A 8 0.70 21.99 17.79
CA ASP A 8 0.83 22.27 19.23
C ASP A 8 1.15 21.02 20.09
N GLY A 9 1.77 20.00 19.49
CA GLY A 9 2.09 18.73 20.14
C GLY A 9 1.01 17.65 20.03
N GLU A 10 -0.14 17.97 19.44
CA GLU A 10 -1.25 17.05 19.21
C GLU A 10 -1.28 16.56 17.75
N VAL A 11 -1.68 15.32 17.54
CA VAL A 11 -1.87 14.65 16.25
C VAL A 11 -3.30 14.12 16.21
N TYR A 12 -3.98 14.34 15.09
CA TYR A 12 -5.38 13.96 14.90
C TYR A 12 -5.46 12.98 13.74
N LEU A 13 -5.96 11.77 14.00
CA LEU A 13 -6.21 10.75 12.97
C LEU A 13 -7.69 10.38 13.04
N GLU A 14 -8.46 10.76 12.03
CA GLU A 14 -9.92 10.62 12.02
C GLU A 14 -10.56 11.28 13.26
N ASP A 15 -11.23 10.48 14.10
CA ASP A 15 -11.88 10.89 15.35
C ASP A 15 -11.03 10.62 16.61
N LEU A 16 -9.74 10.30 16.42
CA LEU A 16 -8.81 9.97 17.49
C LEU A 16 -7.78 11.09 17.70
N ASP A 17 -7.64 11.50 18.97
CA ASP A 17 -6.70 12.51 19.43
C ASP A 17 -5.48 11.86 20.08
N PHE A 18 -4.28 12.26 19.67
CA PHE A 18 -3.02 11.73 20.20
C PHE A 18 -2.06 12.84 20.58
N ARG A 19 -1.28 12.60 21.63
CA ARG A 19 -0.11 13.42 21.94
C ARG A 19 1.11 12.87 21.21
N ARG A 20 1.87 13.75 20.56
CA ARG A 20 3.11 13.38 19.87
C ARG A 20 4.17 12.89 20.85
N GLU A 21 4.81 11.80 20.48
CA GLU A 21 6.07 11.32 21.06
C GLU A 21 7.17 11.25 19.99
N GLU A 22 8.43 11.14 20.42
CA GLU A 22 9.59 10.95 19.54
C GLU A 22 9.86 9.45 19.31
N GLY A 23 10.65 9.11 18.28
CA GLY A 23 11.11 7.73 18.04
C GLY A 23 10.70 7.10 16.70
N ALA A 24 9.85 7.76 15.91
CA ALA A 24 9.46 7.28 14.58
C ALA A 24 10.47 7.60 13.47
N ASP A 25 11.45 8.49 13.72
CA ASP A 25 12.33 9.05 12.68
C ASP A 25 13.21 7.99 11.99
N GLU A 26 13.72 7.01 12.73
CA GLU A 26 14.56 5.94 12.18
C GLU A 26 13.75 5.03 11.24
N TRP A 27 12.52 4.69 11.65
CA TRP A 27 11.60 3.93 10.81
C TRP A 27 11.18 4.71 9.56
N ALA A 28 10.91 6.00 9.72
CA ALA A 28 10.56 6.88 8.60
C ALA A 28 11.70 6.98 7.58
N ASP A 29 12.94 7.15 8.04
CA ASP A 29 14.12 7.16 7.15
C ASP A 29 14.37 5.80 6.49
N PHE A 30 14.24 4.70 7.24
CA PHE A 30 14.40 3.36 6.70
C PHE A 30 13.36 3.06 5.61
N LEU A 31 12.07 3.16 5.93
CA LEU A 31 10.98 2.78 5.02
C LEU A 31 10.91 3.68 3.78
N SER A 32 11.09 4.99 3.94
CA SER A 32 11.07 5.93 2.81
C SER A 32 12.08 5.55 1.73
N ARG A 33 13.31 5.18 2.13
CA ARG A 33 14.36 4.76 1.19
C ARG A 33 14.09 3.40 0.56
N GLN A 34 13.38 2.50 1.23
CA GLN A 34 12.96 1.23 0.64
C GLN A 34 11.86 1.43 -0.41
N VAL A 35 10.91 2.33 -0.16
CA VAL A 35 9.74 2.56 -1.03
C VAL A 35 10.06 3.51 -2.20
N PHE A 36 10.92 4.50 -1.95
CA PHE A 36 11.26 5.57 -2.90
C PHE A 36 12.78 5.71 -3.09
N PRO A 37 13.52 4.63 -3.44
CA PRO A 37 14.99 4.65 -3.48
C PRO A 37 15.59 5.70 -4.43
N ASP A 38 14.87 6.00 -5.52
CA ASP A 38 15.33 6.91 -6.58
C ASP A 38 14.56 8.24 -6.59
N ASP A 39 13.81 8.56 -5.53
CA ASP A 39 12.93 9.73 -5.50
C ASP A 39 13.07 10.54 -4.19
N PRO A 40 14.04 11.48 -4.13
CA PRO A 40 14.33 12.26 -2.92
C PRO A 40 13.17 13.11 -2.43
N GLU A 41 12.30 13.59 -3.34
CA GLU A 41 11.14 14.39 -2.98
C GLU A 41 10.12 13.53 -2.22
N TRP A 42 9.80 12.36 -2.75
CA TRP A 42 8.93 11.40 -2.08
C TRP A 42 9.51 10.86 -0.78
N VAL A 43 10.84 10.69 -0.68
CA VAL A 43 11.51 10.38 0.59
C VAL A 43 11.25 11.45 1.64
N SER A 44 11.35 12.74 1.30
CA SER A 44 11.07 13.83 2.25
C SER A 44 9.59 13.83 2.66
N LEU A 45 8.68 13.74 1.70
CA LEU A 45 7.23 13.74 1.96
C LEU A 45 6.80 12.59 2.86
N PHE A 46 7.35 11.39 2.64
CA PHE A 46 7.07 10.23 3.48
C PHE A 46 7.53 10.48 4.93
N ARG A 47 8.76 10.98 5.10
CA ARG A 47 9.33 11.22 6.44
C ARG A 47 8.55 12.25 7.24
N GLU A 48 7.96 13.24 6.59
CA GLU A 48 7.16 14.27 7.24
C GLU A 48 5.79 13.75 7.73
N ARG A 49 5.29 12.64 7.14
CA ARG A 49 3.91 12.16 7.29
C ARG A 49 3.78 10.75 7.86
N MET A 50 4.86 10.14 8.32
CA MET A 50 4.80 8.86 9.01
C MET A 50 4.46 9.06 10.50
N ALA A 51 3.53 8.26 11.00
CA ALA A 51 3.26 8.10 12.43
C ALA A 51 3.39 6.62 12.80
N VAL A 52 3.86 6.36 14.02
CA VAL A 52 3.80 5.04 14.65
C VAL A 52 2.76 5.14 15.76
N VAL A 53 1.83 4.19 15.77
CA VAL A 53 0.74 4.12 16.75
C VAL A 53 0.77 2.74 17.41
N SER A 54 0.05 2.57 18.53
CA SER A 54 -0.12 1.25 19.14
C SER A 54 -0.88 0.29 18.24
N ASP A 55 -0.67 -1.01 18.42
CA ASP A 55 -1.33 -2.08 17.65
C ASP A 55 -2.86 -1.94 17.64
N ASP A 56 -3.48 -1.59 18.77
CA ASP A 56 -4.94 -1.42 18.87
C ASP A 56 -5.46 -0.29 17.97
N VAL A 57 -4.75 0.85 17.96
CA VAL A 57 -5.07 2.01 17.11
C VAL A 57 -4.87 1.67 15.65
N PHE A 58 -3.75 1.00 15.31
CA PHE A 58 -3.50 0.57 13.94
C PHE A 58 -4.59 -0.41 13.46
N GLY A 59 -4.97 -1.38 14.29
CA GLY A 59 -6.05 -2.33 14.01
C GLY A 59 -7.37 -1.62 13.76
N PHE A 60 -7.77 -0.69 14.65
CA PHE A 60 -8.98 0.11 14.47
C PHE A 60 -8.97 0.89 13.15
N LEU A 61 -7.88 1.62 12.85
CA LEU A 61 -7.77 2.40 11.60
C LEU A 61 -7.75 1.50 10.36
N ALA A 62 -7.13 0.32 10.44
CA ALA A 62 -7.07 -0.63 9.32
C ALA A 62 -8.43 -1.28 9.04
N GLU A 63 -9.26 -1.49 10.07
CA GLU A 63 -10.60 -2.04 9.94
C GLU A 63 -11.64 -1.01 9.51
N THR A 64 -11.48 0.25 9.93
CA THR A 64 -12.49 1.31 9.72
C THR A 64 -12.12 2.32 8.64
N GLY A 65 -10.84 2.47 8.32
CA GLY A 65 -10.32 3.44 7.35
C GLY A 65 -10.35 2.98 5.90
N THR A 66 -11.09 1.92 5.56
CA THR A 66 -11.22 1.41 4.19
C THR A 66 -12.28 2.16 3.40
N GLU A 67 -12.13 2.23 2.06
CA GLU A 67 -13.15 2.86 1.21
C GLU A 67 -14.33 1.91 1.06
N VAL A 68 -15.50 2.28 1.59
CA VAL A 68 -16.76 1.55 1.38
C VAL A 68 -17.66 2.34 0.41
N ALA A 69 -17.81 1.83 -0.81
CA ALA A 69 -18.56 2.49 -1.88
C ALA A 69 -19.87 1.76 -2.18
N ALA A 70 -20.99 2.48 -2.17
CA ALA A 70 -22.25 1.99 -2.71
C ALA A 70 -22.22 1.99 -4.24
N ARG A 71 -22.56 0.86 -4.85
CA ARG A 71 -22.64 0.67 -6.30
C ARG A 71 -24.06 0.31 -6.69
N ILE A 72 -24.49 0.84 -7.84
CA ILE A 72 -25.79 0.55 -8.42
C ILE A 72 -25.67 0.17 -9.89
N ARG A 73 -26.65 -0.60 -10.39
CA ARG A 73 -26.91 -0.72 -11.82
C ARG A 73 -28.20 0.02 -12.16
N ILE A 74 -28.13 0.92 -13.14
CA ILE A 74 -29.27 1.69 -13.62
C ILE A 74 -29.91 0.95 -14.79
N ASP A 75 -31.23 0.79 -14.75
CA ASP A 75 -32.02 0.32 -15.88
C ASP A 75 -31.99 1.39 -17.00
N PRO A 76 -31.54 1.03 -18.22
CA PRO A 76 -31.35 2.01 -19.30
C PRO A 76 -32.65 2.60 -19.85
N VAL A 77 -33.80 1.96 -19.61
CA VAL A 77 -35.12 2.38 -20.09
C VAL A 77 -35.79 3.32 -19.09
N CYS A 78 -35.97 2.87 -17.84
CA CYS A 78 -36.70 3.66 -16.84
C CYS A 78 -35.82 4.65 -16.06
N ARG A 79 -34.48 4.57 -16.22
CA ARG A 79 -33.49 5.44 -15.56
C ARG A 79 -33.52 5.41 -14.04
N THR A 80 -34.00 4.30 -13.47
CA THR A 80 -33.95 4.04 -12.03
C THR A 80 -33.02 2.86 -11.74
N VAL A 81 -32.70 2.64 -10.46
CA VAL A 81 -31.94 1.45 -10.04
C VAL A 81 -32.72 0.19 -10.41
N GLU A 82 -32.03 -0.78 -11.02
CA GLU A 82 -32.61 -2.09 -11.30
C GLU A 82 -32.83 -2.87 -10.00
N GLY A 83 -33.94 -3.60 -9.90
CA GLY A 83 -34.30 -4.34 -8.69
C GLY A 83 -33.18 -5.29 -8.24
N GLY A 84 -32.75 -5.17 -6.98
CA GLY A 84 -31.68 -5.98 -6.40
C GLY A 84 -30.26 -5.60 -6.84
N ALA A 85 -30.08 -4.54 -7.64
CA ALA A 85 -28.79 -4.11 -8.14
C ALA A 85 -28.19 -2.94 -7.36
N LEU A 86 -28.27 -3.00 -6.03
CA LEU A 86 -27.54 -2.14 -5.08
C LEU A 86 -26.65 -3.05 -4.22
N TRP A 87 -25.36 -2.75 -4.16
CA TRP A 87 -24.40 -3.48 -3.33
C TRP A 87 -23.32 -2.54 -2.81
N TYR A 88 -22.58 -2.99 -1.80
CA TYR A 88 -21.42 -2.28 -1.27
C TYR A 88 -20.14 -3.01 -1.67
N GLU A 89 -19.11 -2.24 -1.99
CA GLU A 89 -17.76 -2.73 -2.26
C GLU A 89 -16.80 -2.03 -1.30
N GLU A 90 -15.96 -2.82 -0.65
CA GLU A 90 -14.85 -2.33 0.16
C GLU A 90 -13.56 -2.35 -0.66
N SER A 91 -12.69 -1.35 -0.49
CA SER A 91 -11.42 -1.27 -1.19
C SER A 91 -10.33 -0.73 -0.27
N LEU A 92 -9.13 -1.30 -0.40
CA LEU A 92 -7.95 -0.77 0.26
C LEU A 92 -7.67 0.65 -0.25
N PRO A 93 -7.43 1.63 0.63
CA PRO A 93 -7.14 3.01 0.22
C PRO A 93 -5.92 3.11 -0.70
N ALA A 94 -5.92 4.12 -1.55
CA ALA A 94 -4.72 4.51 -2.27
C ALA A 94 -3.59 4.84 -1.29
N GLU A 95 -2.34 4.71 -1.75
CA GLU A 95 -1.14 4.97 -0.93
C GLU A 95 -0.88 3.97 0.21
N THR A 96 -1.70 2.91 0.32
CA THR A 96 -1.41 1.81 1.25
C THR A 96 -0.13 1.07 0.85
N LEU A 97 0.78 0.88 1.81
CA LEU A 97 1.97 0.06 1.67
C LEU A 97 1.71 -1.35 2.16
N MET A 98 1.96 -2.33 1.29
CA MET A 98 1.95 -3.75 1.63
C MET A 98 3.35 -4.31 1.47
N ALA A 99 3.73 -5.25 2.34
CA ALA A 99 5.01 -5.95 2.28
C ALA A 99 4.79 -7.46 2.22
N GLY A 100 5.69 -8.15 1.53
CA GLY A 100 5.66 -9.60 1.37
C GLY A 100 6.98 -10.11 0.80
N THR A 101 7.09 -11.43 0.66
CA THR A 101 8.30 -12.09 0.18
C THR A 101 8.05 -12.72 -1.19
N VAL A 102 8.94 -12.45 -2.14
CA VAL A 102 9.02 -13.22 -3.39
C VAL A 102 9.97 -14.39 -3.15
N TRP A 103 9.48 -15.60 -3.33
CA TRP A 103 10.24 -16.83 -3.15
C TRP A 103 10.21 -17.67 -4.42
N CYS A 104 11.36 -18.24 -4.79
CA CYS A 104 11.47 -19.19 -5.89
C CYS A 104 12.13 -20.46 -5.38
N ASP A 105 11.41 -21.58 -5.44
CA ASP A 105 11.95 -22.89 -5.12
C ASP A 105 12.81 -23.42 -6.28
N ARG A 106 13.48 -24.55 -6.05
CA ARG A 106 14.31 -25.21 -7.05
C ARG A 106 13.53 -25.45 -8.35
N VAL A 107 14.11 -24.96 -9.44
CA VAL A 107 13.60 -25.21 -10.79
C VAL A 107 14.05 -26.58 -11.27
N TYR A 108 13.10 -27.43 -11.67
CA TYR A 108 13.39 -28.76 -12.22
C TYR A 108 13.40 -28.69 -13.76
N GLY A 109 14.55 -28.96 -14.36
CA GLY A 109 14.73 -29.02 -15.81
C GLY A 109 16.21 -29.14 -16.17
N GLN A 110 16.53 -29.84 -17.28
CA GLN A 110 17.90 -29.83 -17.81
C GLN A 110 18.08 -28.55 -18.65
N ASN A 111 19.10 -27.74 -18.33
CA ASN A 111 19.47 -26.50 -19.03
C ASN A 111 18.49 -25.31 -18.89
N GLY A 112 17.74 -25.21 -17.79
CA GLY A 112 16.88 -24.05 -17.48
C GLY A 112 17.54 -23.00 -16.58
N PRO A 113 16.93 -21.80 -16.43
CA PRO A 113 17.41 -20.78 -15.49
C PRO A 113 17.34 -21.29 -14.04
N SER A 114 18.31 -20.89 -13.21
CA SER A 114 18.26 -21.18 -11.78
C SER A 114 17.17 -20.36 -11.09
N ALA A 115 16.76 -20.77 -9.89
CA ALA A 115 15.85 -19.99 -9.05
C ALA A 115 16.37 -18.56 -8.82
N GLY A 116 17.69 -18.41 -8.62
CA GLY A 116 18.33 -17.11 -8.47
C GLY A 116 18.28 -16.26 -9.74
N ASP A 117 18.39 -16.86 -10.92
CA ASP A 117 18.24 -16.14 -12.20
C ASP A 117 16.82 -15.62 -12.37
N LEU A 118 15.81 -16.41 -11.99
CA LEU A 118 14.41 -16.01 -12.06
C LEU A 118 14.09 -14.87 -11.09
N ILE A 119 14.55 -14.95 -9.84
CA ILE A 119 14.37 -13.88 -8.85
C ILE A 119 15.06 -12.60 -9.34
N ARG A 120 16.32 -12.69 -9.80
CA ARG A 120 17.03 -11.52 -10.33
C ARG A 120 16.31 -10.91 -11.53
N ALA A 121 15.80 -11.72 -12.45
CA ALA A 121 15.09 -11.21 -13.62
C ALA A 121 13.76 -10.54 -13.25
N PHE A 122 12.98 -11.14 -12.34
CA PHE A 122 11.67 -10.62 -11.94
C PHE A 122 11.78 -9.38 -11.04
N CYS A 123 12.70 -9.42 -10.06
CA CYS A 123 12.87 -8.38 -9.05
C CYS A 123 13.88 -7.29 -9.43
N ALA A 124 14.43 -7.30 -10.66
CA ALA A 124 15.49 -6.38 -11.10
C ALA A 124 15.13 -4.89 -10.99
N ARG A 125 13.84 -4.56 -11.11
CA ARG A 125 13.37 -3.17 -11.15
C ARG A 125 11.93 -3.09 -10.64
N PRO A 126 11.48 -1.91 -10.21
CA PRO A 126 10.09 -1.72 -9.84
C PRO A 126 9.14 -2.11 -10.99
N LEU A 127 8.04 -2.77 -10.63
CA LEU A 127 6.99 -3.17 -11.57
C LEU A 127 5.73 -2.36 -11.29
N ARG A 128 5.01 -1.98 -12.34
CA ARG A 128 3.65 -1.47 -12.22
C ARG A 128 2.71 -2.53 -12.73
N CYS A 129 1.76 -2.93 -11.90
CA CYS A 129 0.79 -3.94 -12.26
C CYS A 129 -0.57 -3.63 -11.67
N GLN A 130 -1.53 -4.47 -12.01
CA GLN A 130 -2.92 -4.37 -11.61
C GLN A 130 -3.23 -5.61 -10.77
N LEU A 131 -3.61 -5.41 -9.51
CA LEU A 131 -3.97 -6.48 -8.59
C LEU A 131 -5.47 -6.42 -8.26
N GLY A 132 -6.05 -7.59 -7.97
CA GLY A 132 -7.46 -7.71 -7.59
C GLY A 132 -8.44 -7.56 -8.76
N GLY A 133 -9.72 -7.38 -8.42
CA GLY A 133 -10.81 -7.17 -9.38
C GLY A 133 -10.98 -5.70 -9.78
N LYS A 134 -12.03 -5.42 -10.57
CA LYS A 134 -12.49 -4.05 -10.87
C LYS A 134 -11.47 -3.18 -11.64
N ALA A 135 -10.54 -3.82 -12.36
CA ALA A 135 -9.56 -3.14 -13.20
C ALA A 135 -10.21 -2.21 -14.26
N THR A 136 -11.36 -2.59 -14.82
CA THR A 136 -12.08 -1.80 -15.84
C THR A 136 -12.64 -0.47 -15.32
N VAL A 137 -12.72 -0.30 -14.00
CA VAL A 137 -13.11 0.96 -13.34
C VAL A 137 -11.93 1.61 -12.59
N GLY A 138 -10.69 1.21 -12.93
CA GLY A 138 -9.47 1.87 -12.46
C GLY A 138 -9.02 1.53 -11.04
N LYS A 139 -9.59 0.51 -10.39
CA LYS A 139 -9.16 0.08 -9.04
C LYS A 139 -8.00 -0.91 -9.15
N GLY A 140 -7.06 -0.87 -8.19
CA GLY A 140 -6.03 -1.91 -7.95
C GLY A 140 -4.68 -1.71 -8.67
N LEU A 141 -4.40 -0.52 -9.19
CA LEU A 141 -3.08 -0.17 -9.71
C LEU A 141 -2.07 -0.11 -8.56
N VAL A 142 -0.97 -0.86 -8.70
CA VAL A 142 0.09 -0.92 -7.69
C VAL A 142 1.46 -0.76 -8.32
N ARG A 143 2.41 -0.31 -7.49
CA ARG A 143 3.85 -0.32 -7.78
C ARG A 143 4.52 -1.32 -6.83
N LEU A 144 5.11 -2.36 -7.38
CA LEU A 144 5.94 -3.30 -6.64
C LEU A 144 7.38 -2.77 -6.62
N VAL A 145 7.96 -2.65 -5.44
CA VAL A 145 9.37 -2.33 -5.23
C VAL A 145 9.99 -3.51 -4.50
N PHE A 146 11.19 -3.90 -4.91
CA PHE A 146 11.87 -5.07 -4.37
C PHE A 146 13.10 -4.63 -3.60
N SER A 147 13.25 -5.15 -2.38
CA SER A 147 14.43 -4.97 -1.54
C SER A 147 15.02 -6.35 -1.19
N GLY A 148 16.35 -6.43 -1.10
CA GLY A 148 17.07 -7.68 -0.81
C GLY A 148 17.22 -8.59 -2.04
N GLY A 149 18.44 -8.62 -2.58
CA GLY A 149 18.80 -9.41 -3.75
C GLY A 149 20.26 -9.88 -3.76
N GLU A 150 20.91 -9.94 -2.59
CA GLU A 150 22.16 -10.69 -2.45
C GLU A 150 21.83 -12.08 -1.92
N GLY A 151 22.05 -13.07 -2.78
CA GLY A 151 21.85 -14.47 -2.43
C GLY A 151 22.65 -14.84 -1.19
N ARG A 152 22.00 -15.56 -0.28
CA ARG A 152 22.71 -16.58 0.48
C ARG A 152 22.82 -17.83 -0.38
#